data_AF-A0A7S3KWA4-F1
#
_entry.id   AF-A0A7S3KWA4-F1
#
_cell.length_a   1.000
_cell.length_b   1.000
_cell.length_c   1.000
_cell.angle_alpha   90.00
_cell.angle_beta   90.00
_cell.angle_gamma   90.00
#
_symmetry.space_group_name_H-M   'P 1'
#
loop_
_entity.id
_entity.type
_entity.pdbx_description
1 polymer ?
#
loop_
_entity_poly.entity_id
_entity_poly.type
_entity_poly.pdbx_seq_one_letter_code
_entity_poly.pdbx_strand_id
1 'polypeptide(L)'
;KENKNINSLLKSLMTTKFFRIFRTNLLRDCEFFKKKQKCILGKCPVYEEEEYNITHIKTYIVNKTLDSKTQEFTKHIPIEEYVDHSDGWMVDEHLDEEGSFLDIQKNPERFTGYNGSIIWNEINKQTQLNHNFSTPGPPQDFLYR
;
A
#
# COMPACT_ATOMS: atom_id res chain seq x y z
N LYS A 1 -23.28 10.42 9.77
CA LYS A 1 -24.09 11.01 8.68
C LYS A 1 -23.21 11.25 7.44
N GLU A 2 -22.04 11.87 7.60
CA GLU A 2 -21.07 12.16 6.54
C GLU A 2 -20.62 10.92 5.75
N ASN A 3 -20.31 9.81 6.42
CA ASN A 3 -19.90 8.58 5.74
C ASN A 3 -20.93 8.11 4.69
N LYS A 4 -22.24 8.23 4.94
CA LYS A 4 -23.26 7.83 3.96
C LYS A 4 -23.21 8.65 2.67
N ASN A 5 -22.82 9.93 2.76
CA ASN A 5 -22.75 10.84 1.61
C ASN A 5 -21.47 10.62 0.79
N ILE A 6 -20.37 10.24 1.44
CA ILE A 6 -19.06 10.05 0.79
C ILE A 6 -18.88 8.61 0.30
N ASN A 7 -19.57 7.63 0.90
CA ASN A 7 -19.34 6.21 0.63
C ASN A 7 -19.47 5.83 -0.86
N SER A 8 -20.50 6.34 -1.54
CA SER A 8 -20.71 6.05 -2.97
C SER A 8 -19.60 6.64 -3.84
N LEU A 9 -19.20 7.89 -3.55
CA LEU A 9 -18.11 8.57 -4.24
C LEU A 9 -16.79 7.84 -4.01
N LEU A 10 -16.49 7.48 -2.76
CA LEU A 10 -15.27 6.76 -2.40
C LEU A 10 -15.23 5.38 -3.08
N LYS A 11 -16.33 4.63 -3.07
CA LYS A 11 -16.42 3.36 -3.80
C LYS A 11 -16.15 3.54 -5.28
N SER A 12 -16.75 4.54 -5.91
CA SER A 12 -16.50 4.85 -7.32
C SER A 12 -15.03 5.18 -7.57
N LEU A 13 -14.42 6.00 -6.71
CA LEU A 13 -13.03 6.40 -6.82
C LEU A 13 -12.09 5.18 -6.72
N MET A 14 -12.34 4.29 -5.77
CA MET A 14 -11.58 3.05 -5.55
C MET A 14 -11.69 2.03 -6.69
N THR A 15 -12.62 2.19 -7.64
CA THR A 15 -12.71 1.35 -8.85
C THR A 15 -11.90 1.87 -10.04
N THR A 16 -11.41 3.11 -9.96
CA THR A 16 -10.61 3.72 -11.03
C THR A 16 -9.22 3.08 -11.10
N LYS A 17 -8.60 3.11 -12.28
CA LYS A 17 -7.26 2.53 -12.48
C LYS A 17 -6.20 3.12 -11.56
N PHE A 18 -6.32 4.39 -11.21
CA PHE A 18 -5.36 5.06 -10.33
C PHE A 18 -5.37 4.49 -8.91
N PHE A 19 -6.56 4.28 -8.33
CA PHE A 19 -6.68 3.85 -6.92
C PHE A 19 -6.75 2.34 -6.73
N ARG A 20 -7.12 1.56 -7.75
CA ARG A 20 -7.28 0.11 -7.60
C ARG A 20 -6.01 -0.70 -7.76
N ILE A 21 -4.99 -0.12 -8.40
CA ILE A 21 -3.74 -0.82 -8.70
C ILE A 21 -2.74 -0.53 -7.59
N PHE A 22 -2.28 -1.57 -6.92
CA PHE A 22 -1.34 -1.50 -5.80
C PHE A 22 -0.06 -2.28 -6.12
N ARG A 23 1.11 -1.68 -5.94
CA ARG A 23 2.41 -2.34 -6.14
C ARG A 23 2.94 -2.86 -4.80
N THR A 24 3.36 -4.12 -4.74
CA THR A 24 3.96 -4.72 -3.54
C THR A 24 4.91 -5.86 -3.90
N ASN A 25 5.80 -6.23 -2.97
CA ASN A 25 6.69 -7.38 -3.12
C ASN A 25 6.11 -8.57 -2.32
N LEU A 26 5.48 -9.52 -3.01
CA LEU A 26 4.88 -10.71 -2.40
C LEU A 26 5.92 -11.75 -1.94
N LEU A 27 7.17 -11.62 -2.41
CA LEU A 27 8.25 -12.58 -2.17
C LEU A 27 9.23 -12.11 -1.09
N ARG A 28 9.05 -10.90 -0.55
CA ARG A 28 9.90 -10.38 0.52
C ARG A 28 9.92 -11.34 1.70
N ASP A 29 11.11 -11.79 2.07
CA ASP A 29 11.29 -12.68 3.20
C ASP A 29 11.06 -11.94 4.53
N CYS A 30 10.53 -12.67 5.51
CA CYS A 30 10.30 -12.13 6.84
C CYS A 30 11.58 -12.22 7.67
N GLU A 31 12.17 -11.06 7.99
CA GLU A 31 13.41 -10.98 8.79
C GLU A 31 13.21 -11.41 10.25
N PHE A 32 12.00 -11.23 10.78
CA PHE A 32 11.70 -11.46 12.20
C PHE A 32 11.26 -12.89 12.51
N PHE A 33 10.51 -13.53 11.61
CA PHE A 33 9.88 -14.82 11.86
C PHE A 33 10.33 -15.86 10.84
N LYS A 34 11.10 -16.84 11.29
CA LYS A 34 11.56 -17.97 10.44
C LYS A 34 10.43 -18.93 10.04
N LYS A 35 9.30 -18.92 10.74
CA LYS A 35 8.18 -19.84 10.48
C LYS A 35 7.13 -19.16 9.61
N LYS A 36 7.07 -19.53 8.32
CA LYS A 36 6.00 -19.12 7.42
C LYS A 36 4.66 -19.63 7.97
N GLN A 37 3.82 -18.73 8.48
CA GLN A 37 2.45 -19.09 8.88
C GLN A 37 1.69 -19.46 7.62
N LYS A 38 1.15 -20.68 7.58
CA LYS A 38 0.43 -21.18 6.41
C LYS A 38 -1.02 -20.76 6.48
N CYS A 39 -1.56 -20.36 5.34
CA CYS A 39 -3.00 -20.15 5.16
C CYS A 39 -3.77 -21.43 5.49
N ILE A 40 -4.61 -21.41 6.52
CA ILE A 40 -5.33 -22.59 6.99
C ILE A 40 -6.50 -22.94 6.05
N LEU A 41 -7.11 -21.94 5.41
CA LEU A 41 -8.31 -22.11 4.58
C LEU A 41 -8.06 -22.22 3.07
N GLY A 42 -6.80 -22.11 2.62
CA GLY A 42 -6.46 -22.11 1.18
C GLY A 42 -7.00 -20.91 0.38
N LYS A 43 -7.66 -19.94 1.02
CA LYS A 43 -8.25 -18.73 0.40
C LYS A 43 -7.33 -17.50 0.44
N CYS A 44 -6.04 -17.70 0.66
CA CYS A 44 -5.03 -16.65 0.73
C CYS A 44 -4.18 -16.40 -0.53
N PRO A 45 -4.31 -17.11 -1.68
CA PRO A 45 -3.53 -16.72 -2.84
C PRO A 45 -3.99 -15.33 -3.28
N VAL A 46 -3.01 -14.46 -3.50
CA VAL A 46 -3.18 -13.13 -4.05
C VAL A 46 -3.14 -13.25 -5.57
N TYR A 47 -4.09 -12.63 -6.26
CA TYR A 47 -4.13 -12.57 -7.71
C TYR A 47 -3.32 -11.36 -8.19
N GLU A 48 -2.21 -11.65 -8.86
CA GLU A 48 -1.42 -10.63 -9.56
C GLU A 48 -2.17 -10.11 -10.79
N GLU A 49 -1.96 -8.85 -11.12
CA GLU A 49 -2.53 -8.21 -12.29
C GLU A 49 -1.67 -8.45 -13.53
N GLU A 50 -2.34 -8.61 -14.67
CA GLU A 50 -1.68 -8.86 -15.93
C GLU A 50 -0.95 -7.61 -16.44
N GLU A 51 0.23 -7.81 -17.03
CA GLU A 51 1.13 -6.72 -17.41
C GLU A 51 0.51 -5.72 -18.40
N TYR A 52 -0.39 -6.17 -19.28
CA TYR A 52 -1.07 -5.30 -20.24
C TYR A 52 -1.98 -4.26 -19.58
N ASN A 53 -2.58 -4.59 -18.43
CA ASN A 53 -3.50 -3.69 -17.72
C ASN A 53 -2.78 -2.52 -17.02
N ILE A 54 -1.49 -2.70 -16.78
CA ILE A 54 -0.64 -1.79 -16.01
C ILE A 54 0.48 -1.17 -16.84
N THR A 55 0.56 -1.44 -18.15
CA THR A 55 1.66 -0.97 -19.01
C THR A 55 1.83 0.55 -18.94
N HIS A 56 0.72 1.31 -19.02
CA HIS A 56 0.75 2.77 -18.90
C HIS A 56 1.27 3.26 -17.53
N ILE A 57 0.97 2.52 -16.46
CA ILE A 57 1.44 2.83 -15.10
C ILE A 57 2.95 2.56 -14.99
N LYS A 58 3.42 1.41 -15.53
CA LYS A 58 4.84 1.09 -15.63
C LYS A 58 5.61 2.13 -16.44
N THR A 59 5.08 2.56 -17.59
CA THR A 59 5.67 3.63 -18.41
C THR A 59 5.78 4.93 -17.63
N TYR A 60 4.74 5.33 -16.88
CA TYR A 60 4.79 6.53 -16.05
C TYR A 60 5.85 6.43 -14.94
N ILE A 61 5.89 5.31 -14.22
CA ILE A 61 6.87 5.09 -13.13
C ILE A 61 8.31 5.08 -13.66
N VAL A 62 8.55 4.40 -14.78
CA VAL A 62 9.90 4.20 -15.34
C VAL A 62 10.38 5.43 -16.14
N ASN A 63 9.51 5.99 -16.97
CA ASN A 63 9.90 7.08 -17.88
C ASN A 63 9.54 8.47 -17.34
N LYS A 64 8.91 8.56 -16.16
CA LYS A 64 8.44 9.81 -15.51
C LYS A 64 7.64 10.72 -16.45
N THR A 65 7.06 10.17 -17.52
CA THR A 65 6.42 10.94 -18.59
C THR A 65 4.92 10.71 -18.54
N LEU A 66 4.18 11.77 -18.25
CA LEU A 66 2.72 11.81 -18.27
C LEU A 66 2.25 11.96 -19.72
N ASP A 67 1.17 11.28 -20.10
CA ASP A 67 0.49 11.59 -21.36
C ASP A 67 -0.17 12.99 -21.31
N SER A 68 -0.49 13.55 -22.47
CA SER A 68 -1.01 14.92 -22.58
C SER A 68 -2.31 15.18 -21.83
N LYS A 69 -3.19 14.18 -21.69
CA LYS A 69 -4.44 14.32 -20.93
C LYS A 69 -4.17 14.32 -19.44
N THR A 70 -3.24 13.49 -18.99
CA THR A 70 -2.84 13.45 -17.58
C THR A 70 -2.09 14.73 -17.19
N GLN A 71 -1.22 15.26 -18.05
CA GLN A 71 -0.56 16.56 -17.83
C GLN A 71 -1.55 17.72 -17.66
N GLU A 72 -2.65 17.73 -18.42
CA GLU A 72 -3.69 18.75 -18.31
C GLU A 72 -4.44 18.66 -16.97
N PHE A 73 -4.81 17.43 -16.57
CA PHE A 73 -5.45 17.18 -15.27
C PHE A 73 -4.54 17.50 -14.09
N THR A 74 -3.24 17.29 -14.24
CA THR A 74 -2.25 17.51 -13.19
C THR A 74 -1.61 18.88 -13.27
N LYS A 75 -2.02 19.75 -14.20
CA LYS A 75 -1.44 21.10 -14.38
C LYS A 75 -1.53 21.98 -13.13
N HIS A 76 -2.51 21.71 -12.27
CA HIS A 76 -2.73 22.38 -10.99
C HIS A 76 -2.19 21.60 -9.79
N ILE A 77 -1.70 20.38 -10.01
CA ILE A 77 -1.03 19.58 -9.01
C ILE A 77 0.46 19.81 -9.26
N PRO A 78 1.22 20.37 -8.32
CA PRO A 78 2.66 20.52 -8.47
C PRO A 78 3.32 19.13 -8.39
N ILE A 79 3.17 18.32 -9.44
CA ILE A 79 3.72 16.96 -9.50
C ILE A 79 5.24 17.02 -9.52
N GLU A 80 5.84 18.02 -10.16
CA GLU A 80 7.30 18.24 -10.15
C GLU A 80 7.85 18.55 -8.75
N GLU A 81 7.02 19.07 -7.84
CA GLU A 81 7.39 19.34 -6.43
C GLU A 81 7.12 18.13 -5.52
N TYR A 82 6.22 17.22 -5.91
CA TYR A 82 5.86 15.98 -5.18
C TYR A 82 6.73 14.77 -5.53
N VAL A 83 7.56 14.87 -6.56
CA VAL A 83 8.72 13.97 -6.74
C VAL A 83 9.92 14.59 -6.02
N ASP A 84 9.70 15.20 -4.85
CA ASP A 84 10.80 15.43 -3.93
C ASP A 84 11.23 14.04 -3.44
N HIS A 85 12.47 13.67 -3.78
CA HIS A 85 13.13 12.48 -3.26
C HIS A 85 13.29 12.52 -1.72
N SER A 86 12.86 13.61 -1.06
CA SER A 86 12.76 13.74 0.41
C SER A 86 11.40 13.33 1.00
N ASP A 87 10.35 13.19 0.18
CA ASP A 87 9.06 12.72 0.64
C ASP A 87 9.10 11.19 0.81
N GLY A 88 9.48 10.72 1.99
CA GLY A 88 9.59 9.30 2.37
C GLY A 88 8.29 8.46 2.27
N TRP A 89 7.27 8.98 1.59
CA TRP A 89 6.01 8.32 1.26
C TRP A 89 6.05 7.61 -0.10
N MET A 90 6.93 8.04 -1.00
CA MET A 90 7.27 7.32 -2.23
C MET A 90 8.60 6.62 -1.94
N VAL A 91 8.54 5.38 -1.44
CA VAL A 91 9.75 4.60 -1.19
C VAL A 91 10.37 4.24 -2.55
N ASP A 92 11.27 5.10 -3.04
CA ASP A 92 12.09 4.90 -4.25
C ASP A 92 12.88 3.57 -4.16
N GLU A 93 13.15 3.10 -2.94
CA GLU A 93 13.97 1.94 -2.62
C GLU A 93 13.43 0.60 -3.14
N HIS A 94 12.19 0.55 -3.63
CA HIS A 94 11.60 -0.69 -4.18
C HIS A 94 11.21 -0.58 -5.66
N LEU A 95 11.65 0.48 -6.35
CA LEU A 95 11.45 0.56 -7.80
C LEU A 95 12.26 -0.51 -8.55
N ASP A 96 13.42 -0.88 -8.01
CA ASP A 96 14.38 -1.84 -8.59
C ASP A 96 14.18 -3.29 -8.11
N GLU A 97 13.33 -3.52 -7.10
CA GLU A 97 12.95 -4.86 -6.64
C GLU A 97 11.83 -5.46 -7.52
N GLU A 98 11.82 -6.79 -7.69
CA GLU A 98 10.73 -7.56 -8.30
C GLU A 98 9.41 -7.28 -7.55
N GLY A 99 8.66 -6.28 -8.02
CA GLY A 99 7.38 -5.88 -7.47
C GLY A 99 6.24 -6.40 -8.33
N SER A 100 5.29 -7.09 -7.69
CA SER A 100 4.04 -7.49 -8.31
C SER A 100 3.02 -6.35 -8.23
N PHE A 101 2.24 -6.18 -9.29
CA PHE A 101 1.10 -5.28 -9.29
C PHE A 101 -0.16 -6.09 -9.01
N LEU A 102 -1.01 -5.57 -8.14
CA LEU A 102 -2.25 -6.20 -7.71
C LEU A 102 -3.43 -5.30 -8.04
N ASP A 103 -4.52 -5.90 -8.51
CA ASP A 103 -5.83 -5.23 -8.52
C ASP A 103 -6.56 -5.55 -7.21
N ILE A 104 -6.72 -4.54 -6.36
CA ILE A 104 -7.37 -4.68 -5.05
C ILE A 104 -8.86 -5.03 -5.15
N GLN A 105 -9.50 -4.80 -6.31
CA GLN A 105 -10.88 -5.23 -6.55
C GLN A 105 -10.99 -6.75 -6.74
N LYS A 106 -9.93 -7.38 -7.28
CA LYS A 106 -9.81 -8.85 -7.39
C LYS A 106 -9.36 -9.49 -6.07
N ASN A 107 -8.76 -8.69 -5.18
CA ASN A 107 -8.19 -9.12 -3.90
C ASN A 107 -8.83 -8.39 -2.70
N PRO A 108 -10.16 -8.48 -2.51
CA PRO A 108 -10.82 -7.78 -1.41
C PRO A 108 -10.38 -8.37 -0.06
N GLU A 109 -10.20 -7.49 0.93
CA GLU A 109 -10.03 -7.91 2.32
C GLU A 109 -11.23 -8.76 2.75
N ARG A 110 -10.96 -9.97 3.23
CA ARG A 110 -11.99 -10.93 3.63
C ARG A 110 -11.42 -11.92 4.64
N PHE A 111 -12.30 -12.68 5.28
CA PHE A 111 -11.88 -13.72 6.21
C PHE A 111 -11.03 -14.80 5.51
N THR A 112 -9.76 -14.90 5.91
CA THR A 112 -8.77 -15.86 5.39
C THR A 112 -8.47 -17.01 6.35
N GLY A 113 -8.99 -16.96 7.58
CA GLY A 113 -8.65 -17.90 8.65
C GLY A 113 -7.27 -17.67 9.28
N TYR A 114 -6.60 -16.58 8.91
CA TYR A 114 -5.38 -16.12 9.57
C TYR A 114 -5.70 -15.58 10.97
N ASN A 115 -4.96 -16.01 12.00
CA ASN A 115 -5.18 -15.60 13.39
C ASN A 115 -4.26 -14.47 13.86
N GLY A 116 -3.12 -14.27 13.19
CA GLY A 116 -2.18 -13.17 13.42
C GLY A 116 -1.56 -13.06 14.81
N SER A 117 -1.80 -13.98 15.75
CA SER A 117 -1.47 -13.76 17.17
C SER A 117 0.00 -13.46 17.44
N ILE A 118 0.92 -14.09 16.70
CA ILE A 118 2.36 -13.86 16.83
C ILE A 118 2.74 -12.47 16.29
N ILE A 119 2.16 -12.07 15.15
CA ILE A 119 2.45 -10.79 14.50
C ILE A 119 1.87 -9.64 15.32
N TRP A 120 0.62 -9.74 15.76
CA TRP A 120 -0.04 -8.73 16.58
C TRP A 120 0.65 -8.51 17.92
N ASN A 121 1.11 -9.57 18.58
CA ASN A 121 1.90 -9.44 19.80
C ASN A 121 3.20 -8.67 19.58
N GLU A 122 3.86 -8.85 18.44
CA GLU A 122 5.13 -8.17 18.18
C GLU A 122 4.93 -6.70 17.81
N ILE A 123 3.91 -6.39 17.00
CA ILE A 123 3.49 -5.01 16.71
C ILE A 123 3.24 -4.25 18.01
N ASN A 124 2.47 -4.85 18.92
CA ASN A 124 2.13 -4.24 20.22
C ASN A 124 3.32 -4.08 21.17
N LYS A 125 4.42 -4.82 21.00
CA LYS A 125 5.64 -4.61 21.79
C LYS A 125 6.46 -3.44 21.24
N GLN A 126 6.60 -3.35 19.92
CA GLN A 126 7.39 -2.28 19.29
C GLN A 126 6.81 -0.90 19.57
N THR A 127 5.48 -0.77 19.60
CA THR A 127 4.81 0.48 19.99
C THR A 127 5.12 0.91 21.43
N GLN A 128 5.47 -0.02 22.34
CA GLN A 128 5.86 0.30 23.73
C GLN A 128 7.32 0.76 23.83
N LEU A 129 8.21 0.22 22.99
CA LEU A 129 9.64 0.52 23.02
C LEU A 129 9.96 1.93 22.48
N ASN A 130 9.19 2.40 21.50
CA ASN A 130 9.42 3.70 20.85
C ASN A 130 9.12 4.92 21.75
N HIS A 131 8.54 4.72 22.93
CA HIS A 131 8.28 5.78 23.91
C HIS A 131 9.47 6.02 24.89
N ASN A 132 10.54 5.22 24.80
CA ASN A 132 11.75 5.39 25.63
C ASN A 132 12.81 6.31 25.00
N PHE A 133 12.52 6.91 23.84
CA PHE A 133 13.41 7.88 23.19
C PHE A 133 13.05 9.31 23.63
N SER A 134 14.07 10.16 23.80
CA SER A 134 13.98 11.54 24.33
C SER A 134 13.19 12.55 23.49
N THR A 135 12.51 12.10 22.42
CA THR A 135 11.62 12.93 21.61
C THR A 135 10.17 12.52 21.86
N PRO A 136 9.25 13.47 22.13
CA PRO A 136 7.85 13.13 22.33
C PRO A 136 7.25 12.64 21.00
N GLY A 137 7.18 11.32 20.84
CA GLY A 137 6.35 10.70 19.79
C GLY A 137 4.86 10.93 20.05
N PRO A 138 3.98 10.59 19.09
CA PRO A 138 2.54 10.69 19.30
C PRO A 138 2.14 9.89 20.56
N PRO A 139 1.17 10.38 21.35
CA PRO A 139 0.74 9.72 22.58
C PRO A 139 0.46 8.23 22.36
N GLN A 140 0.75 7.39 23.34
CA GLN A 140 0.51 5.95 23.28
C GLN A 140 -0.92 5.65 22.76
N ASP A 141 -1.92 6.37 23.28
CA ASP A 141 -3.33 6.28 22.87
C ASP A 141 -3.62 6.56 21.39
N PHE A 142 -2.70 7.16 20.63
CA PHE A 142 -2.82 7.35 19.19
C PHE A 142 -2.38 6.10 18.41
N LEU A 143 -1.38 5.38 18.90
CA LEU A 143 -0.84 4.18 18.24
C LEU A 143 -1.66 2.91 18.49
N TYR A 144 -2.52 2.91 19.51
CA TYR A 144 -3.42 1.79 19.86
C TYR A 144 -4.88 2.00 19.43
N ARG A 145 -5.19 3.06 18.67
CA ARG A 145 -6.55 3.37 18.18
C ARG A 145 -6.93 2.61 16.91
#